data_AF-A0A9D2J6K3-F1
#
_entry.id   AF-A0A9D2J6K3-F1
#
_cell.length_a   1.000
_cell.length_b   1.000
_cell.length_c   1.000
_cell.angle_alpha   90.00
_cell.angle_beta   90.00
_cell.angle_gamma   90.00
#
_symmetry.space_group_name_H-M   'P 1'
#
loop_
_entity.id
_entity.type
_entity.pdbx_description
1 polymer ?
#
loop_
_entity_poly.entity_id
_entity_poly.type
_entity_poly.pdbx_seq_one_letter_code
_entity_poly.pdbx_strand_id
1 'polypeptide(L)'
;MIESETDEFSDFCSKLNIPVIYTSNEDFISRYLYDSTNPDSVLSNLLRAYDNAVVLRDEIGTETMAYLQLGLSTMEKTMHQAAPLMELQGVLDMLLAFWACADDYVVESETRNLIKTGRSIERIDLYLRLGIGKRELLSEYQKLSGRIDRSGIDYHRLAFVRFAYLLQCEKEDHPETDEEELRRRMISVLETLVDG
;
A
#
# COMPACT_ATOMS: atom_id res chain seq x y z
N MET A 1 -12.27 -16.63 -8.74
CA MET A 1 -12.90 -16.92 -7.42
C MET A 1 -12.17 -18.11 -6.83
N ILE A 2 -12.15 -18.34 -5.51
CA ILE A 2 -11.46 -19.52 -4.96
C ILE A 2 -12.05 -20.83 -5.53
N GLU A 3 -13.34 -20.78 -5.87
CA GLU A 3 -14.10 -21.89 -6.43
C GLU A 3 -14.02 -21.99 -7.98
N SER A 4 -13.29 -21.10 -8.66
CA SER A 4 -13.06 -21.27 -10.10
C SER A 4 -11.94 -22.28 -10.34
N GLU A 5 -12.07 -23.13 -11.37
CA GLU A 5 -11.06 -24.13 -11.77
C GLU A 5 -9.72 -23.52 -12.25
N THR A 6 -9.60 -22.19 -12.27
CA THR A 6 -8.44 -21.45 -12.73
C THR A 6 -7.55 -21.04 -11.56
N ASP A 7 -6.23 -21.16 -11.73
CA ASP A 7 -5.18 -20.73 -10.77
C ASP A 7 -5.15 -19.20 -10.52
N GLU A 8 -6.15 -18.45 -10.99
CA GLU A 8 -6.28 -16.99 -10.87
C GLU A 8 -6.24 -16.49 -9.42
N PHE A 9 -6.82 -17.23 -8.48
CA PHE A 9 -6.78 -16.85 -7.07
C PHE A 9 -5.37 -16.97 -6.47
N SER A 10 -4.64 -18.03 -6.84
CA SER A 10 -3.26 -18.23 -6.40
C SER A 10 -2.34 -17.17 -7.01
N ASP A 11 -2.54 -16.83 -8.29
CA ASP A 11 -1.80 -15.75 -8.95
C ASP A 11 -2.07 -14.39 -8.28
N PHE A 12 -3.33 -14.08 -7.98
CA PHE A 12 -3.71 -12.88 -7.24
C PHE A 12 -3.02 -12.79 -5.87
N CYS A 13 -3.08 -13.87 -5.09
CA CYS A 13 -2.43 -13.91 -3.77
C CYS A 13 -0.91 -13.78 -3.90
N SER A 14 -0.29 -14.47 -4.86
CA SER A 14 1.14 -14.39 -5.12
C SER A 14 1.59 -12.98 -5.49
N LYS A 15 0.80 -12.26 -6.30
CA LYS A 15 1.11 -10.87 -6.67
C LYS A 15 1.10 -9.97 -5.44
N LEU A 16 0.12 -10.11 -4.56
CA LEU A 16 0.02 -9.31 -3.34
C LEU A 16 0.88 -9.83 -2.17
N ASN A 17 1.68 -10.88 -2.38
CA ASN A 17 2.46 -11.56 -1.34
C ASN A 17 1.61 -12.08 -0.17
N ILE A 18 0.37 -12.49 -0.46
CA ILE A 18 -0.58 -13.04 0.51
C ILE A 18 -0.44 -14.56 0.53
N PRO A 19 -0.37 -15.21 1.71
CA PRO A 19 -0.32 -16.67 1.79
C PRO A 19 -1.64 -17.31 1.35
N VAL A 20 -1.57 -18.38 0.55
CA VAL A 20 -2.74 -19.12 0.05
C VAL A 20 -3.22 -20.14 1.11
N ILE A 21 -3.81 -19.62 2.20
CA ILE A 21 -4.27 -20.42 3.36
C ILE A 21 -5.81 -20.50 3.50
N TYR A 22 -6.52 -20.08 2.45
CA TYR A 22 -7.99 -19.94 2.45
C TYR A 22 -8.66 -21.10 1.74
N THR A 23 -9.74 -21.62 2.33
CA THR A 23 -10.41 -22.85 1.84
C THR A 23 -11.67 -22.58 1.01
N SER A 24 -12.28 -21.39 1.15
CA SER A 24 -13.49 -21.00 0.43
C SER A 24 -13.57 -19.48 0.29
N ASN A 25 -14.48 -18.99 -0.57
CA ASN A 25 -14.72 -17.55 -0.70
C ASN A 25 -15.16 -16.91 0.64
N GLU A 26 -15.99 -17.60 1.41
CA GLU A 26 -16.42 -17.16 2.74
C GLU A 26 -15.25 -17.11 3.74
N ASP A 27 -14.38 -18.13 3.71
CA ASP A 27 -13.18 -18.19 4.55
C ASP A 27 -12.22 -17.03 4.23
N PHE A 28 -12.02 -16.73 2.95
CA PHE A 28 -11.23 -15.58 2.51
C PHE A 28 -11.85 -14.26 2.95
N ILE A 29 -13.14 -14.02 2.66
CA ILE A 29 -13.81 -12.79 3.08
C ILE A 29 -13.75 -12.62 4.59
N SER A 30 -13.94 -13.68 5.37
CA SER A 30 -13.90 -13.60 6.83
C SER A 30 -12.47 -13.35 7.34
N ARG A 31 -11.52 -14.21 7.01
CA ARG A 31 -10.17 -14.15 7.59
C ARG A 31 -9.32 -13.04 6.99
N TYR A 32 -9.36 -12.82 5.68
CA TYR A 32 -8.57 -11.75 5.07
C TYR A 32 -9.07 -10.36 5.47
N LEU A 33 -10.38 -10.17 5.73
CA LEU A 33 -10.87 -8.89 6.22
C LEU A 33 -10.66 -8.71 7.73
N TYR A 34 -10.90 -9.74 8.55
CA TYR A 34 -11.12 -9.56 10.00
C TYR A 34 -10.16 -10.33 10.92
N ASP A 35 -9.27 -11.19 10.42
CA ASP A 35 -8.36 -11.95 11.29
C ASP A 35 -7.25 -11.04 11.85
N SER A 36 -7.45 -10.54 13.07
CA SER A 36 -6.47 -9.71 13.80
C SER A 36 -5.13 -10.41 14.13
N THR A 37 -5.05 -11.73 13.97
CA THR A 37 -3.81 -12.50 14.19
C THR A 37 -3.02 -12.71 12.91
N ASN A 38 -3.68 -12.55 11.76
CA ASN A 38 -3.04 -12.60 10.46
C ASN A 38 -2.46 -11.21 10.11
N PRO A 39 -1.13 -11.06 9.97
CA PRO A 39 -0.51 -9.77 9.63
C PRO A 39 -0.94 -9.24 8.26
N ASP A 40 -1.38 -10.11 7.35
CA ASP A 40 -1.81 -9.74 6.00
C ASP A 40 -3.28 -9.31 5.94
N SER A 41 -4.04 -9.45 7.05
CA SER A 41 -5.45 -9.08 7.04
C SER A 41 -5.66 -7.56 6.97
N VAL A 42 -6.79 -7.15 6.42
CA VAL A 42 -7.17 -5.73 6.31
C VAL A 42 -7.31 -5.11 7.70
N LEU A 43 -7.93 -5.81 8.66
CA LEU A 43 -8.07 -5.33 10.04
C LEU A 43 -6.70 -5.14 10.72
N SER A 44 -5.79 -6.11 10.60
CA SER A 44 -4.43 -6.01 11.18
C SER A 44 -3.67 -4.82 10.60
N ASN A 45 -3.76 -4.59 9.29
CA ASN A 45 -3.11 -3.45 8.64
C ASN A 45 -3.74 -2.12 9.05
N LEU A 46 -5.07 -2.05 9.21
CA LEU A 46 -5.77 -0.86 9.68
C LEU A 46 -5.44 -0.54 11.15
N LEU A 47 -5.31 -1.57 12.00
CA LEU A 47 -4.83 -1.43 13.38
C LEU A 47 -3.41 -0.83 13.42
N ARG A 48 -2.48 -1.36 12.62
CA ARG A 48 -1.11 -0.82 12.51
C ARG A 48 -1.11 0.63 12.02
N ALA A 49 -1.95 0.96 11.04
CA ALA A 49 -2.10 2.33 10.57
C ALA A 49 -2.63 3.26 11.66
N TYR A 50 -3.61 2.80 12.46
CA TYR A 50 -4.11 3.52 13.62
C TYR A 50 -3.02 3.72 14.69
N ASP A 51 -2.25 2.68 15.03
CA ASP A 51 -1.15 2.76 15.99
C ASP A 51 -0.07 3.75 15.54
N ASN A 52 0.30 3.72 14.25
CA ASN A 52 1.21 4.71 13.67
C ASN A 52 0.64 6.14 13.80
N ALA A 53 -0.67 6.32 13.60
CA ALA A 53 -1.32 7.61 13.75
C ALA A 53 -1.44 8.06 15.21
N VAL A 54 -1.51 7.14 16.19
CA VAL A 54 -1.40 7.47 17.62
C VAL A 54 -0.03 8.07 17.92
N VAL A 55 1.04 7.47 17.37
CA VAL A 55 2.41 7.97 17.54
C VAL A 55 2.58 9.34 16.90
N LEU A 56 2.01 9.55 15.70
CA LEU A 56 2.10 10.80 14.94
C LEU A 56 1.01 11.84 15.29
N ARG A 57 0.31 11.67 16.42
CA ARG A 57 -0.89 12.46 16.73
C ARG A 57 -0.60 13.96 16.83
N ASP A 58 0.55 14.32 17.40
CA ASP A 58 0.91 15.71 17.63
C ASP A 58 1.24 16.41 16.30
N GLU A 59 1.68 15.67 15.30
CA GLU A 59 2.05 16.16 13.98
C GLU A 59 0.87 16.14 12.98
N ILE A 60 0.03 15.11 13.01
CA ILE A 60 -1.12 14.98 12.09
C ILE A 60 -2.41 15.56 12.64
N GLY A 61 -2.49 15.77 13.95
CA GLY A 61 -3.68 16.29 14.62
C GLY A 61 -4.75 15.25 14.89
N THR A 62 -5.57 15.53 15.90
CA THR A 62 -6.64 14.63 16.34
C THR A 62 -7.74 14.48 15.29
N GLU A 63 -8.06 15.53 14.55
CA GLU A 63 -9.10 15.50 13.50
C GLU A 63 -8.74 14.55 12.36
N THR A 64 -7.50 14.60 11.88
CA THR A 64 -7.01 13.68 10.85
C THR A 64 -7.01 12.24 11.36
N MET A 65 -6.44 12.01 12.55
CA MET A 65 -6.40 10.68 13.17
C MET A 65 -7.81 10.08 13.40
N ALA A 66 -8.81 10.90 13.71
CA ALA A 66 -10.17 10.43 14.01
C ALA A 66 -10.79 9.63 12.86
N TYR A 67 -10.46 9.94 11.60
CA TYR A 67 -10.96 9.17 10.46
C TYR A 67 -10.43 7.73 10.43
N LEU A 68 -9.18 7.49 10.83
CA LEU A 68 -8.67 6.12 11.00
C LEU A 68 -9.39 5.40 12.12
N GLN A 69 -9.67 6.08 13.24
CA GLN A 69 -10.43 5.53 14.36
C GLN A 69 -11.85 5.14 13.94
N LEU A 70 -12.53 6.00 13.17
CA LEU A 70 -13.86 5.73 12.66
C LEU A 70 -13.86 4.55 11.68
N GLY A 71 -12.87 4.48 10.79
CA GLY A 71 -12.70 3.36 9.86
C GLY A 71 -12.52 2.05 10.61
N LEU A 72 -11.62 2.03 11.60
CA LEU A 72 -11.36 0.86 12.44
C LEU A 72 -12.61 0.42 13.22
N SER A 73 -13.26 1.37 13.89
CA SER A 73 -14.49 1.10 14.66
C SER A 73 -15.64 0.59 13.77
N THR A 74 -15.68 1.02 12.51
CA THR A 74 -16.65 0.54 11.54
C THR A 74 -16.30 -0.88 11.10
N MET A 75 -15.04 -1.15 10.78
CA MET A 75 -14.53 -2.48 10.41
C MET A 75 -14.82 -3.53 11.51
N GLU A 76 -14.61 -3.20 12.79
CA GLU A 76 -14.90 -4.12 13.89
C GLU A 76 -16.40 -4.43 14.03
N LYS A 77 -17.27 -3.48 13.71
CA LYS A 77 -18.73 -3.67 13.75
C LYS A 77 -19.24 -4.55 12.61
N THR A 78 -18.57 -4.54 11.45
CA THR A 78 -19.00 -5.31 10.27
C THR A 78 -18.65 -6.79 10.35
N MET A 79 -17.75 -7.18 11.26
CA MET A 79 -17.27 -8.56 11.44
C MET A 79 -18.38 -9.60 11.63
N HIS A 80 -19.54 -9.20 12.15
CA HIS A 80 -20.68 -10.10 12.43
C HIS A 80 -21.86 -9.92 11.47
N GLN A 81 -21.73 -9.07 10.45
CA GLN A 81 -22.81 -8.77 9.52
C GLN A 81 -22.79 -9.70 8.30
N ALA A 82 -23.96 -10.15 7.87
CA ALA A 82 -24.10 -11.05 6.72
C ALA A 82 -23.82 -10.37 5.37
N ALA A 83 -23.91 -9.03 5.29
CA ALA A 83 -23.72 -8.27 4.05
C ALA A 83 -22.98 -6.95 4.31
N PRO A 84 -21.66 -6.99 4.58
CA PRO A 84 -20.91 -5.83 5.08
C PRO A 84 -20.54 -4.80 4.00
N LEU A 85 -20.97 -4.98 2.74
CA LEU A 85 -20.44 -4.21 1.62
C LEU A 85 -20.68 -2.70 1.75
N MET A 86 -21.84 -2.29 2.25
CA MET A 86 -22.18 -0.87 2.43
C MET A 86 -21.31 -0.22 3.51
N GLU A 87 -21.11 -0.94 4.62
CA GLU A 87 -20.27 -0.48 5.71
C GLU A 87 -18.78 -0.47 5.33
N LEU A 88 -18.32 -1.44 4.52
CA LEU A 88 -16.97 -1.43 3.94
C LEU A 88 -16.74 -0.22 3.02
N GLN A 89 -17.77 0.22 2.28
CA GLN A 89 -17.70 1.49 1.54
C GLN A 89 -17.50 2.67 2.51
N GLY A 90 -18.21 2.68 3.65
CA GLY A 90 -18.00 3.68 4.70
C GLY A 90 -16.57 3.67 5.27
N VAL A 91 -15.95 2.50 5.43
CA VAL A 91 -14.53 2.41 5.82
C VAL A 91 -13.64 3.06 4.77
N LEU A 92 -13.85 2.76 3.48
CA LEU A 92 -13.09 3.37 2.39
C LEU A 92 -13.25 4.91 2.36
N ASP A 93 -14.47 5.41 2.54
CA ASP A 93 -14.74 6.85 2.58
C ASP A 93 -13.99 7.53 3.73
N MET A 94 -13.94 6.90 4.90
CA MET A 94 -13.17 7.39 6.05
C MET A 94 -11.66 7.39 5.76
N LEU A 95 -11.12 6.36 5.10
CA LEU A 95 -9.72 6.32 4.69
C LEU A 95 -9.39 7.41 3.66
N LEU A 96 -10.31 7.72 2.74
CA LEU A 96 -10.16 8.83 1.80
C LEU A 96 -10.23 10.18 2.50
N ALA A 97 -11.15 10.33 3.46
CA ALA A 97 -11.27 11.54 4.29
C ALA A 97 -10.03 11.77 5.16
N PHE A 98 -9.41 10.70 5.70
CA PHE A 98 -8.11 10.77 6.35
C PHE A 98 -7.07 11.43 5.45
N TRP A 99 -6.95 11.00 4.19
CA TRP A 99 -5.98 11.56 3.26
C TRP A 99 -6.27 13.01 2.87
N ALA A 100 -7.54 13.38 2.70
CA ALA A 100 -7.92 14.76 2.43
C ALA A 100 -7.58 15.66 3.63
N CYS A 101 -7.95 15.23 4.83
CA CYS A 101 -7.67 15.94 6.07
C CYS A 101 -6.16 16.06 6.32
N ALA A 102 -5.39 14.99 6.08
CA ALA A 102 -3.93 15.04 6.19
C ALA A 102 -3.29 16.02 5.20
N ASP A 103 -3.87 16.21 4.01
CA ASP A 103 -3.36 17.17 3.03
C ASP A 103 -3.61 18.62 3.47
N ASP A 104 -4.80 18.88 4.01
CA ASP A 104 -5.26 20.22 4.40
C ASP A 104 -4.68 20.69 5.75
N TYR A 105 -4.56 19.79 6.74
CA TYR A 105 -4.30 20.18 8.14
C TYR A 105 -2.89 19.86 8.65
N VAL A 106 -2.14 18.92 8.05
CA VAL A 106 -0.74 18.68 8.43
C VAL A 106 0.08 19.89 8.01
N VAL A 107 0.43 20.76 8.95
CA VAL A 107 1.11 22.04 8.65
C VAL A 107 2.58 21.83 8.30
N GLU A 108 3.26 20.96 9.05
CA GLU A 108 4.69 20.72 8.90
C GLU A 108 5.01 20.02 7.59
N SER A 109 5.88 20.65 6.79
CA SER A 109 6.22 20.17 5.45
C SER A 109 6.99 18.84 5.49
N GLU A 110 7.87 18.65 6.47
CA GLU A 110 8.63 17.42 6.65
C GLU A 110 7.71 16.24 6.97
N THR A 111 6.83 16.37 7.97
CA THR A 111 5.82 15.35 8.28
C THR A 111 4.93 15.03 7.09
N ARG A 112 4.47 16.06 6.35
CA ARG A 112 3.67 15.83 5.13
C ARG A 112 4.47 15.06 4.09
N ASN A 113 5.74 15.38 3.89
CA ASN A 113 6.60 14.67 2.95
C ASN A 113 6.87 13.24 3.42
N LEU A 114 7.11 12.99 4.71
CA LEU A 114 7.28 11.67 5.32
C LEU A 114 6.12 10.74 4.99
N ILE A 115 4.90 11.13 5.37
CA ILE A 115 3.70 10.31 5.17
C ILE A 115 3.46 10.06 3.67
N LYS A 116 3.65 11.10 2.86
CA LYS A 116 3.51 11.01 1.40
C LYS A 116 4.61 10.17 0.75
N THR A 117 5.83 10.14 1.29
CA THR A 117 6.93 9.29 0.81
C THR A 117 6.57 7.83 1.04
N GLY A 118 6.17 7.45 2.26
CA GLY A 118 5.72 6.08 2.56
C GLY A 118 4.60 5.62 1.63
N ARG A 119 3.56 6.45 1.46
CA ARG A 119 2.47 6.15 0.51
C ARG A 119 2.94 5.91 -0.92
N SER A 120 3.89 6.70 -1.41
CA SER A 120 4.39 6.53 -2.78
C SER A 120 5.22 5.27 -2.94
N ILE A 121 6.02 4.90 -1.94
CA ILE A 121 6.80 3.65 -1.96
C ILE A 121 5.85 2.45 -2.02
N GLU A 122 4.88 2.36 -1.11
CA GLU A 122 3.87 1.30 -1.08
C GLU A 122 3.07 1.21 -2.39
N ARG A 123 2.72 2.37 -2.96
CA ARG A 123 1.98 2.41 -4.23
C ARG A 123 2.82 1.93 -5.42
N ILE A 124 4.10 2.28 -5.46
CA ILE A 124 5.02 1.83 -6.51
C ILE A 124 5.17 0.31 -6.42
N ASP A 125 5.35 -0.24 -5.21
CA ASP A 125 5.40 -1.69 -4.97
C ASP A 125 4.13 -2.38 -5.48
N LEU A 126 2.95 -1.86 -5.10
CA LEU A 126 1.67 -2.38 -5.56
C LEU A 126 1.50 -2.30 -7.09
N TYR A 127 1.94 -1.20 -7.71
CA TYR A 127 1.88 -1.03 -9.16
C TYR A 127 2.75 -2.06 -9.90
N LEU A 128 3.94 -2.36 -9.38
CA LEU A 128 4.82 -3.39 -9.94
C LEU A 128 4.19 -4.78 -9.80
N ARG A 129 3.66 -5.12 -8.62
CA ARG A 129 3.02 -6.40 -8.32
C ARG A 129 1.76 -6.67 -9.16
N LEU A 130 0.95 -5.64 -9.38
CA LEU A 130 -0.29 -5.74 -10.16
C LEU A 130 -0.08 -5.52 -11.67
N GLY A 131 1.17 -5.28 -12.11
CA GLY A 131 1.47 -5.03 -13.51
C GLY A 131 0.82 -3.76 -14.07
N ILE A 132 0.69 -2.73 -13.24
CA ILE A 132 0.18 -1.42 -13.65
C ILE A 132 1.16 -0.77 -14.63
N GLY A 133 0.61 -0.03 -15.61
CA GLY A 133 1.37 0.54 -16.72
C GLY A 133 2.53 1.47 -16.31
N LYS A 134 3.55 1.53 -17.18
CA LYS A 134 4.74 2.38 -17.01
C LYS A 134 4.40 3.85 -16.78
N ARG A 135 3.30 4.34 -17.36
CA ARG A 135 2.85 5.74 -17.23
C ARG A 135 2.48 6.09 -15.79
N GLU A 136 1.65 5.26 -15.16
CA GLU A 136 1.20 5.41 -13.79
C GLU A 136 2.38 5.25 -12.82
N LEU A 137 3.26 4.28 -13.09
CA LEU A 137 4.48 4.03 -12.34
C LEU A 137 5.44 5.23 -12.39
N LEU A 138 5.68 5.80 -13.57
CA LEU A 138 6.47 7.03 -13.75
C LEU A 138 5.86 8.22 -13.00
N SER A 139 4.54 8.38 -13.06
CA SER A 139 3.86 9.47 -12.35
C SER A 139 4.04 9.37 -10.84
N GLU A 140 3.95 8.16 -10.27
CA GLU A 140 4.15 7.95 -8.84
C GLU A 140 5.62 8.07 -8.43
N TYR A 141 6.55 7.61 -9.27
CA TYR A 141 7.98 7.81 -9.06
C TYR A 141 8.37 9.31 -9.06
N GLN A 142 7.84 10.11 -9.99
CA GLN A 142 8.09 11.57 -10.01
C GLN A 142 7.61 12.24 -8.72
N LYS A 143 6.45 11.82 -8.22
CA LYS A 143 5.91 12.26 -6.92
C LYS A 143 6.85 11.92 -5.77
N LEU A 144 7.38 10.69 -5.73
CA LEU A 144 8.35 10.23 -4.74
C LEU A 144 9.67 11.02 -4.84
N SER A 145 10.23 11.15 -6.04
CA SER A 145 11.47 11.90 -6.29
C SER A 145 11.37 13.35 -5.83
N GLY A 146 10.22 13.98 -6.00
CA GLY A 146 10.01 15.35 -5.53
C GLY A 146 10.02 15.49 -4.00
N ARG A 147 9.80 14.44 -3.22
CA ARG A 147 9.58 14.52 -1.76
C ARG A 147 10.59 13.77 -0.90
N ILE A 148 11.24 12.73 -1.43
CA ILE A 148 12.08 11.80 -0.64
C ILE A 148 13.20 12.52 0.13
N ASP A 149 13.93 13.44 -0.51
CA ASP A 149 14.98 14.24 0.15
C ASP A 149 14.46 15.22 1.21
N ARG A 150 13.16 15.53 1.19
CA ARG A 150 12.51 16.49 2.09
C ARG A 150 11.65 15.81 3.16
N SER A 151 11.77 14.49 3.28
CA SER A 151 10.92 13.66 4.13
C SER A 151 11.57 13.23 5.43
N GLY A 152 12.82 13.60 5.66
CA GLY A 152 13.56 13.28 6.89
C GLY A 152 14.00 11.81 7.00
N ILE A 153 13.54 10.92 6.11
CA ILE A 153 13.96 9.51 6.13
C ILE A 153 15.38 9.34 5.62
N ASP A 154 16.11 8.43 6.25
CA ASP A 154 17.31 7.87 5.64
C ASP A 154 16.89 6.87 4.56
N TYR A 155 17.58 6.89 3.43
CA TYR A 155 17.27 6.00 2.31
C TYR A 155 18.51 5.73 1.47
N HIS A 156 18.58 4.54 0.88
CA HIS A 156 19.73 4.14 0.10
C HIS A 156 19.72 4.83 -1.28
N ARG A 157 20.46 5.95 -1.39
CA ARG A 157 20.52 6.78 -2.62
C ARG A 157 20.88 5.99 -3.88
N LEU A 158 21.78 5.01 -3.77
CA LEU A 158 22.16 4.16 -4.90
C LEU A 158 21.00 3.26 -5.35
N ALA A 159 20.18 2.75 -4.41
CA ALA A 159 18.99 1.98 -4.74
C ALA A 159 17.98 2.87 -5.48
N PHE A 160 17.79 4.10 -5.01
CA PHE A 160 16.91 5.08 -5.65
C PHE A 160 17.34 5.40 -7.09
N VAL A 161 18.63 5.67 -7.32
CA VAL A 161 19.17 5.91 -8.68
C VAL A 161 19.04 4.67 -9.57
N ARG A 162 19.31 3.48 -9.02
CA ARG A 162 19.16 2.22 -9.75
C ARG A 162 17.71 1.96 -10.14
N PHE A 163 16.76 2.24 -9.27
CA PHE A 163 15.33 2.14 -9.57
C PHE A 163 14.96 3.07 -10.72
N ALA A 164 15.43 4.33 -10.69
CA ALA A 164 15.21 5.30 -11.76
C ALA A 164 15.73 4.81 -13.12
N TYR A 165 16.92 4.20 -13.12
CA TYR A 165 17.52 3.61 -14.32
C TYR A 165 16.66 2.48 -14.87
N LEU A 166 16.24 1.52 -14.04
CA LEU A 166 15.38 0.40 -14.44
C LEU A 166 14.02 0.86 -14.97
N LEU A 167 13.46 1.91 -14.37
CA LEU A 167 12.20 2.51 -14.81
C LEU A 167 12.32 3.17 -16.19
N GLN A 168 13.49 3.72 -16.51
CA GLN A 168 13.75 4.37 -17.80
C GLN A 168 14.08 3.37 -18.91
N CYS A 169 14.61 2.18 -18.60
CA CYS A 169 14.87 1.13 -19.58
C CYS A 169 13.66 0.94 -20.52
N GLU A 170 13.92 1.01 -21.82
CA GLU A 170 12.95 0.69 -22.86
C GLU A 170 13.22 -0.71 -23.39
N LYS A 171 12.18 -1.38 -23.91
CA LYS A 171 12.31 -2.71 -24.53
C LYS A 171 13.32 -2.72 -25.69
N GLU A 172 13.60 -1.57 -26.29
CA GLU A 172 14.52 -1.42 -27.43
C GLU A 172 16.00 -1.61 -27.05
N ASP A 173 16.40 -1.33 -25.81
CA ASP A 173 17.79 -1.50 -25.37
C ASP A 173 18.14 -2.96 -25.03
N HIS A 174 17.12 -3.78 -24.70
CA HIS A 174 17.28 -5.18 -24.32
C HIS A 174 16.08 -6.05 -24.75
N PRO A 175 16.06 -6.53 -26.01
CA PRO A 175 14.93 -7.30 -26.57
C PRO A 175 14.69 -8.66 -25.90
N GLU A 176 15.59 -9.11 -25.02
CA GLU A 176 15.47 -10.34 -24.23
C GLU A 176 14.95 -10.13 -22.80
N THR A 177 14.66 -8.88 -22.39
CA THR A 177 14.19 -8.63 -21.02
C THR A 177 12.71 -8.94 -20.91
N ASP A 178 12.40 -10.09 -20.31
CA ASP A 178 11.06 -10.44 -19.83
C ASP A 178 10.54 -9.31 -18.91
N GLU A 179 9.36 -8.79 -19.22
CA GLU A 179 8.74 -7.67 -18.50
C GLU A 179 8.52 -8.02 -17.02
N GLU A 180 8.24 -9.30 -16.73
CA GLU A 180 8.11 -9.83 -15.39
C GLU A 180 9.46 -9.88 -14.64
N GLU A 181 10.55 -10.16 -15.33
CA GLU A 181 11.90 -10.12 -14.75
C GLU A 181 12.32 -8.68 -14.42
N LEU A 182 11.98 -7.71 -15.28
CA LEU A 182 12.22 -6.29 -15.00
C LEU A 182 11.44 -5.84 -13.77
N ARG A 183 10.14 -6.19 -13.66
CA ARG A 183 9.32 -5.89 -12.48
C ARG A 183 9.90 -6.51 -11.21
N ARG A 184 10.29 -7.79 -11.26
CA ARG A 184 10.94 -8.48 -10.12
C ARG A 184 12.21 -7.77 -9.66
N ARG A 185 13.06 -7.31 -10.59
CA ARG A 185 14.25 -6.52 -10.26
C ARG A 185 13.89 -5.16 -9.65
N MET A 186 12.89 -4.49 -10.18
CA MET A 186 12.43 -3.20 -9.63
C MET A 186 11.89 -3.34 -8.21
N ILE A 187 11.10 -4.39 -7.92
CA ILE A 187 10.63 -4.70 -6.57
C ILE A 187 11.82 -4.93 -5.64
N SER A 188 12.77 -5.79 -6.03
CA SER A 188 13.97 -6.07 -5.21
C SER A 188 14.81 -4.82 -4.92
N VAL A 189 14.91 -3.88 -5.86
CA VAL A 189 15.62 -2.61 -5.60
C VAL A 189 14.79 -1.70 -4.68
N LEU A 190 13.46 -1.67 -4.83
CA LEU A 190 12.58 -0.86 -4.00
C LEU A 190 12.57 -1.32 -2.55
N GLU A 191 12.59 -2.63 -2.28
CA GLU A 191 12.67 -3.20 -0.93
C GLU A 191 13.94 -2.69 -0.19
N THR A 192 15.06 -2.58 -0.89
CA THR A 192 16.31 -2.04 -0.32
C THR A 192 16.36 -0.52 -0.16
N LEU A 193 15.26 0.20 -0.46
CA LEU A 193 15.26 1.67 -0.46
C LEU A 193 15.32 2.25 0.96
N VAL A 194 14.54 1.67 1.89
CA VAL A 194 14.36 2.18 3.26
C VAL A 194 14.85 1.16 4.31
N ASP A 195 15.25 -0.04 3.88
CA ASP A 195 15.93 -1.02 4.74
C ASP A 195 17.34 -0.52 5.10
N GLY A 196 17.53 -0.22 6.38
CA GLY A 196 18.81 0.11 7.02
C GLY A 196 19.10 -0.80 8.20
#